data_AF-A0A7M4DUG1-F1
#
_entry.id   AF-A0A7M4DUG1-F1
#
_cell.length_a   1.000
_cell.length_b   1.000
_cell.length_c   1.000
_cell.angle_alpha   90.00
_cell.angle_beta   90.00
_cell.angle_gamma   90.00
#
_symmetry.space_group_name_H-M   'P 1'
#
loop_
_entity.id
_entity.type
_entity.pdbx_description
1 polymer ?
#
loop_
_entity_poly.entity_id
_entity_poly.type
_entity_poly.pdbx_seq_one_letter_code
_entity_poly.pdbx_strand_id
1 'polypeptide(L)' 'MMNLLQVVRDHWIHVLVPVGFVFGYYLDRKNDEKLAAFRNKSLLYKRELKPQEEVTWK' A
#
# COMPACT_ATOMS: atom_id res chain seq x y z
N MET A 1 -39.39 -8.57 4.06
CA MET A 1 -38.30 -7.89 4.80
C MET A 1 -37.01 -8.62 4.48
N MET A 2 -36.02 -7.94 3.91
CA MET A 2 -34.71 -8.54 3.66
C MET A 2 -34.00 -8.71 5.00
N ASN A 3 -33.65 -9.94 5.34
CA ASN A 3 -32.95 -10.24 6.58
C ASN A 3 -31.45 -9.98 6.39
N LEU A 4 -30.76 -9.43 7.40
CA LEU A 4 -29.34 -9.09 7.33
C LEU A 4 -28.49 -10.30 6.92
N LEU A 5 -28.87 -11.48 7.40
CA LEU A 5 -28.24 -12.77 7.06
C LEU A 5 -28.33 -13.12 5.56
N GLN A 6 -29.41 -12.74 4.87
CA GLN A 6 -29.56 -12.99 3.43
C GLN A 6 -28.67 -12.04 2.63
N VAL A 7 -28.61 -10.77 3.02
CA VAL A 7 -27.75 -9.77 2.35
C VAL A 7 -26.28 -10.16 2.46
N VAL A 8 -25.82 -10.58 3.64
CA VAL A 8 -24.45 -11.04 3.83
C VAL A 8 -24.17 -12.28 2.98
N ARG A 9 -25.09 -13.25 2.94
CA ARG A 9 -24.92 -14.48 2.14
C ARG A 9 -24.85 -14.21 0.63
N ASP A 10 -25.62 -13.26 0.13
CA ASP A 10 -25.75 -13.04 -1.32
C ASP A 10 -24.76 -11.99 -1.85
N HIS A 11 -24.38 -11.00 -1.03
CA HIS A 11 -23.59 -9.84 -1.48
C HIS A 11 -22.15 -9.77 -0.93
N TRP A 12 -21.70 -10.73 -0.11
CA TRP A 12 -20.33 -10.72 0.43
C TRP A 12 -19.24 -10.70 -0.66
N ILE A 13 -19.53 -11.25 -1.84
CA ILE A 13 -18.59 -11.33 -2.97
C ILE A 13 -18.16 -9.93 -3.44
N HIS A 14 -19.03 -8.93 -3.33
CA HIS A 14 -18.69 -7.55 -3.71
C HIS A 14 -17.61 -6.93 -2.82
N VAL A 15 -17.41 -7.46 -1.60
CA VAL A 15 -16.37 -7.01 -0.67
C VAL A 15 -15.00 -7.61 -1.03
N LEU A 16 -14.97 -8.75 -1.72
CA LEU A 16 -13.74 -9.50 -1.99
C LEU A 16 -12.74 -8.69 -2.82
N VAL A 17 -13.20 -8.02 -3.88
CA VAL A 17 -12.31 -7.27 -4.79
C VAL A 17 -11.70 -6.04 -4.11
N PRO A 18 -12.48 -5.15 -3.44
CA PRO A 18 -11.91 -4.03 -2.69
C PRO A 18 -10.92 -4.47 -1.60
N VAL A 19 -11.23 -5.54 -0.87
CA VAL A 19 -10.32 -6.07 0.17
C VAL A 19 -9.03 -6.59 -0.46
N GLY A 20 -9.12 -7.33 -1.57
CA GLY A 20 -7.94 -7.81 -2.30
C GLY A 20 -7.05 -6.67 -2.79
N PHE A 21 -7.64 -5.58 -3.29
CA PHE A 21 -6.90 -4.40 -3.70
C PHE A 21 -6.14 -3.74 -2.55
N VAL A 22 -6.81 -3.51 -1.42
CA VAL A 22 -6.18 -2.92 -0.23
C VAL A 22 -5.07 -3.82 0.30
N PHE A 23 -5.29 -5.14 0.28
CA PHE A 23 -4.29 -6.12 0.70
C PHE A 23 -3.06 -6.12 -0.22
N GLY A 24 -3.26 -6.09 -1.54
CA GLY A 24 -2.16 -5.98 -2.51
C GLY A 24 -1.33 -4.72 -2.30
N TYR A 25 -1.99 -3.56 -2.18
CA TYR A 25 -1.31 -2.29 -1.89
C TYR A 25 -0.49 -2.35 -0.60
N TYR A 26 -1.02 -2.99 0.44
CA TYR A 26 -0.30 -3.16 1.71
C TYR A 26 0.96 -4.03 1.55
N LEU A 27 0.88 -5.13 0.78
CA LEU A 27 2.02 -5.99 0.52
C LEU A 27 3.11 -5.27 -0.28
N ASP A 28 2.74 -4.54 -1.32
CA ASP A 28 3.68 -3.76 -2.13
C ASP A 28 4.40 -2.71 -1.30
N ARG A 29 3.65 -1.95 -0.48
CA ARG A 29 4.24 -0.96 0.43
C ARG A 29 5.22 -1.58 1.41
N LYS A 30 4.91 -2.75 1.97
CA LYS A 30 5.82 -3.47 2.87
C LYS A 30 7.09 -3.93 2.15
N ASN A 31 6.99 -4.23 0.86
CA ASN A 31 8.16 -4.61 0.06
C ASN A 31 9.03 -3.40 -0.26
N ASP A 32 8.43 -2.26 -0.60
CA ASP A 32 9.13 -1.00 -0.85
C ASP A 32 9.91 -0.54 0.39
N GLU A 33 9.33 -0.65 1.58
CA GLU A 33 10.02 -0.35 2.85
C GLU A 33 11.29 -1.19 3.04
N LYS A 34 11.30 -2.45 2.59
CA LYS A 34 12.50 -3.30 2.62
C LYS A 34 13.53 -2.87 1.58
N LEU A 35 13.09 -2.52 0.37
CA LEU A 35 13.96 -2.12 -0.75
C LEU A 35 14.52 -0.69 -0.59
N ALA A 36 13.89 0.11 0.27
CA ALA A 36 14.31 1.48 0.56
C ALA A 36 15.69 1.60 1.23
N ALA A 37 16.35 0.50 1.61
CA ALA A 37 17.69 0.50 2.19
C ALA A 37 18.77 1.12 1.27
N PHE A 38 18.56 1.09 -0.05
CA PHE A 38 19.48 1.69 -1.04
C PHE A 38 19.02 3.08 -1.54
N ARG A 39 17.98 3.65 -0.95
CA ARG A 39 17.46 4.97 -1.32
C ARG A 39 18.52 6.07 -1.14
N ASN A 40 18.54 7.03 -2.08
CA ASN A 40 19.47 8.17 -2.12
C ASN A 40 20.97 7.81 -2.18
N LYS A 41 21.33 6.58 -2.56
CA LYS A 41 22.73 6.13 -2.71
C LYS A 41 23.18 5.98 -4.17
N SER A 42 22.24 5.96 -5.12
CA SER A 42 22.55 5.88 -6.55
C SER A 42 23.32 7.11 -7.03
N LEU A 43 24.41 6.91 -7.79
CA LEU A 43 25.24 8.01 -8.31
C LEU A 43 24.46 9.06 -9.13
N LEU A 44 23.41 8.63 -9.85
CA LEU A 44 22.60 9.51 -10.69
C LEU A 44 21.66 10.43 -9.90
N TYR A 45 21.06 9.92 -8.82
CA TYR A 45 20.00 10.60 -8.09
C TYR A 45 20.35 10.97 -6.64
N LYS A 46 21.61 10.75 -6.23
CA LYS A 46 22.09 11.12 -4.90
C LYS A 46 22.06 12.64 -4.76
N ARG A 47 21.37 13.14 -3.74
CA ARG A 47 21.29 14.56 -3.42
C ARG A 47 21.23 14.82 -1.92
N GLU A 48 21.57 16.04 -1.54
CA GLU A 48 21.31 16.56 -0.20
C GLU A 48 19.81 16.70 0.04
N LEU A 49 19.37 16.35 1.24
CA LEU A 49 17.97 16.43 1.65
C LEU A 49 17.64 17.85 2.11
N LYS A 50 16.40 18.29 1.85
CA LYS A 50 15.92 19.56 2.41
C LYS A 50 15.79 19.44 3.94
N PRO A 51 15.85 20.55 4.70
CA PRO A 51 15.78 20.51 6.17
C PRO A 51 14.53 19.83 6.76
N GLN A 52 13.46 19.69 5.99
CA GLN A 52 12.19 19.04 6.38
C GLN A 52 11.97 17.69 5.68
N GLU A 53 12.94 17.22 4.90
CA GLU A 53 12.83 16.01 4.08
C GLU A 53 13.69 14.91 4.70
N GLU A 54 13.05 13.85 5.23
CA GLU A 54 13.79 12.73 5.84
C GLU A 54 14.35 11.76 4.79
N VAL A 55 13.65 11.59 3.66
CA VAL A 55 13.94 10.61 2.61
C VAL A 55 13.48 11.13 1.25
N THR A 56 14.12 10.67 0.16
CA THR A 56 13.82 11.16 -1.20
C THR A 56 12.48 10.71 -1.78
N TRP A 57 11.95 9.58 -1.32
CA TRP A 57 10.62 9.06 -1.66
C TRP A 57 10.16 8.12 -0.53
N LYS A 58 8.86 7.92 -0.36
CA LYS A 58 8.27 7.09 0.71
C LYS A 58 7.66 5.82 0.17
#